data_AF-A0A2E2U4S6-F1
#
_entry.id   AF-A0A2E2U4S6-F1
#
_cell.length_a   1.000
_cell.length_b   1.000
_cell.length_c   1.000
_cell.angle_alpha   90.00
_cell.angle_beta   90.00
_cell.angle_gamma   90.00
#
_symmetry.space_group_name_H-M   'P 1'
#
loop_
_entity.id
_entity.type
_entity.pdbx_description
1 polymer ?
#
loop_
_entity_poly.entity_id
_entity_poly.type
_entity_poly.pdbx_seq_one_letter_code
_entity_poly.pdbx_strand_id
1 'polypeptide(L)'
;MDILKPDLKLFKEKYDSGIKQILFTSFAADVHTPISSLLKLEKEKYLFLFESVERGSQKGRYSVIGLKPDLIWECKDGITKIKKSNQEIIKKKINSDPLDNLRKIIKENKLKIPHDLPSIACGLFGYLGYEMIKYFENVEMIKKDKLDLPESIFIR
;
A
#
# COMPACT_ATOMS: atom_id res chain seq x y z
N MET A 1 20.94 -9.46 -17.90
CA MET A 1 21.17 -8.59 -16.73
C MET A 1 20.00 -7.62 -16.68
N ASP A 2 19.26 -7.64 -15.58
CA ASP A 2 18.09 -6.78 -15.41
C ASP A 2 18.55 -5.35 -15.14
N ILE A 3 18.32 -4.47 -16.11
CA ILE A 3 18.79 -3.08 -16.05
C ILE A 3 17.80 -2.28 -15.18
N LEU A 4 18.28 -1.81 -14.03
CA LEU A 4 17.53 -0.90 -13.16
C LEU A 4 17.19 0.40 -13.90
N LYS A 5 15.95 0.85 -13.70
CA LYS A 5 15.43 2.11 -14.23
C LYS A 5 14.85 2.93 -13.07
N PRO A 6 15.21 4.22 -12.94
CA PRO A 6 16.33 4.87 -13.64
C PRO A 6 17.69 4.26 -13.24
N ASP A 7 18.77 4.70 -13.91
CA ASP A 7 20.13 4.36 -13.51
C ASP A 7 20.35 4.65 -12.01
N LEU A 8 21.07 3.76 -11.32
CA LEU A 8 21.21 3.81 -9.86
C LEU A 8 21.92 5.07 -9.38
N LYS A 9 22.88 5.60 -10.14
CA LYS A 9 23.58 6.84 -9.80
C LYS A 9 22.60 8.02 -9.86
N LEU A 10 21.83 8.11 -10.94
CA LEU A 10 20.80 9.15 -11.09
C LEU A 10 19.69 9.03 -10.04
N PHE A 11 19.28 7.80 -9.71
CA PHE A 11 18.32 7.53 -8.64
C PHE A 11 18.84 8.10 -7.32
N LYS A 12 20.09 7.78 -6.96
CA LYS A 12 20.73 8.19 -5.71
C LYS A 12 20.86 9.71 -5.61
N GLU A 13 21.35 10.39 -6.63
CA GLU A 13 21.48 11.86 -6.63
C GLU A 13 20.15 12.55 -6.31
N LYS A 14 19.08 12.11 -6.96
CA LYS A 14 17.74 12.66 -6.71
C LYS A 14 17.16 12.22 -5.36
N TYR A 15 17.41 11.00 -4.92
CA TYR A 15 17.01 10.52 -3.59
C TYR A 15 17.66 11.36 -2.48
N ASP A 16 18.96 11.62 -2.58
CA ASP A 16 19.72 12.44 -1.62
C ASP A 16 19.23 13.90 -1.60
N SER A 17 18.67 14.40 -2.71
CA SER A 17 17.99 15.71 -2.79
C SER A 17 16.54 15.71 -2.25
N GLY A 18 16.05 14.59 -1.71
CA GLY A 18 14.70 14.46 -1.16
C GLY A 18 13.58 14.24 -2.18
N ILE A 19 13.93 13.94 -3.43
CA ILE A 19 12.94 13.69 -4.50
C ILE A 19 12.50 12.21 -4.46
N LYS A 20 11.20 12.00 -4.20
CA LYS A 20 10.56 10.68 -4.20
C LYS A 20 10.48 10.11 -5.62
N GLN A 21 10.90 8.86 -5.78
CA GLN A 21 11.00 8.19 -7.08
C GLN A 21 10.76 6.68 -6.94
N ILE A 22 10.47 6.04 -8.08
CA ILE A 22 10.38 4.58 -8.19
C ILE A 22 11.65 4.07 -8.84
N LEU A 23 12.25 3.05 -8.23
CA LEU A 23 13.28 2.22 -8.85
C LEU A 23 12.64 0.91 -9.28
N PHE A 24 12.78 0.52 -10.54
CA PHE A 24 12.16 -0.68 -11.06
C PHE A 24 13.06 -1.41 -12.06
N THR A 25 12.73 -2.67 -12.32
CA THR A 25 13.30 -3.44 -13.41
C THR A 25 12.24 -4.36 -14.00
N SER A 26 12.50 -4.88 -15.19
CA SER A 26 11.63 -5.81 -15.90
C SER A 26 12.44 -6.97 -16.41
N PHE A 27 11.92 -8.19 -16.24
CA PHE A 27 12.55 -9.42 -16.69
C PHE A 27 11.49 -10.36 -17.30
N ALA A 28 11.94 -11.34 -18.06
CA ALA A 28 11.05 -12.35 -18.63
C ALA A 28 10.51 -13.28 -17.53
N ALA A 29 9.19 -13.46 -17.49
CA ALA A 29 8.50 -14.25 -16.48
C ALA A 29 7.39 -15.12 -17.11
N ASP A 30 7.61 -15.60 -18.32
CA ASP A 30 6.70 -16.41 -19.13
C ASP A 30 6.28 -17.73 -18.45
N VAL A 31 7.15 -18.29 -17.61
CA VAL A 31 6.87 -19.50 -16.80
C VAL A 31 6.28 -19.20 -15.41
N HIS A 32 5.92 -17.95 -15.14
CA HIS A 32 5.34 -17.54 -13.87
C HIS A 32 3.90 -17.07 -14.04
N THR A 33 3.03 -17.52 -13.15
CA THR A 33 1.68 -17.00 -13.02
C THR A 33 1.62 -16.13 -11.76
N PRO A 34 0.65 -15.21 -11.64
CA PRO A 34 0.50 -14.41 -10.44
C PRO A 34 0.38 -15.26 -9.17
N ILE A 35 -0.39 -16.35 -9.22
CA ILE A 35 -0.55 -17.25 -8.09
C ILE A 35 0.72 -18.04 -7.78
N SER A 36 1.45 -18.56 -8.78
CA SER A 36 2.71 -19.28 -8.51
C SER A 36 3.81 -18.35 -7.99
N SER A 37 3.77 -17.07 -8.38
CA SER A 37 4.64 -16.04 -7.84
C SER A 37 4.28 -15.71 -6.38
N LEU A 38 2.98 -15.61 -6.06
CA LEU A 38 2.50 -15.37 -4.70
C LEU A 38 2.93 -16.48 -3.73
N LEU A 39 2.75 -17.75 -4.13
CA LEU A 39 3.11 -18.91 -3.30
C LEU A 39 4.61 -18.96 -2.98
N LYS A 40 5.47 -18.54 -3.91
CA LYS A 40 6.92 -18.42 -3.65
C LYS A 40 7.26 -17.37 -2.60
N LEU A 41 6.35 -16.43 -2.34
CA LEU A 41 6.51 -15.30 -1.42
C LEU A 41 5.71 -15.45 -0.12
N GLU A 42 5.08 -16.61 0.12
CA GLU A 42 4.12 -16.84 1.22
C GLU A 42 4.64 -16.49 2.63
N LYS A 43 5.96 -16.54 2.84
CA LYS A 43 6.59 -16.25 4.13
C LYS A 43 6.69 -14.76 4.43
N GLU A 44 6.42 -13.91 3.44
CA GLU A 44 6.54 -12.48 3.56
C GLU A 44 5.33 -11.85 4.25
N LYS A 45 5.60 -10.85 5.09
CA LYS A 45 4.53 -10.15 5.82
C LYS A 45 3.83 -9.15 4.92
N TYR A 46 2.53 -8.95 5.19
CA TYR A 46 1.65 -8.05 4.43
C TYR A 46 1.63 -8.36 2.93
N LEU A 47 1.70 -9.66 2.61
CA LEU A 47 1.62 -10.15 1.25
C LEU A 47 0.18 -10.03 0.73
N PHE A 48 0.01 -9.43 -0.45
CA PHE A 48 -1.27 -9.39 -1.14
C PHE A 48 -1.12 -9.68 -2.63
N LEU A 49 -2.23 -10.10 -3.24
CA LEU A 49 -2.39 -10.24 -4.68
C LEU A 49 -3.66 -9.51 -5.11
N PHE A 50 -3.54 -8.58 -6.04
CA PHE A 50 -4.67 -8.02 -6.77
C PHE A 50 -4.68 -8.55 -8.19
N GLU A 51 -5.77 -9.22 -8.55
CA GLU A 51 -6.10 -9.57 -9.93
C GLU A 51 -7.44 -8.92 -10.28
N SER A 52 -7.57 -8.44 -11.51
CA SER A 52 -8.84 -7.94 -12.04
C SER A 52 -9.40 -8.93 -13.03
N VAL A 53 -10.70 -9.21 -12.96
CA VAL A 53 -11.44 -9.97 -13.97
C VAL A 53 -12.48 -9.05 -14.56
N GLU A 54 -12.29 -8.65 -15.80
CA GLU A 54 -13.25 -7.87 -16.56
C GLU A 54 -14.28 -8.82 -17.19
N ARG A 55 -15.57 -8.52 -16.97
CA ARG A 55 -16.72 -9.20 -17.61
C ARG A 55 -16.66 -10.73 -17.58
N GLY A 56 -16.30 -11.29 -16.42
CA GLY A 56 -16.46 -12.72 -16.11
C GLY A 56 -15.46 -13.69 -16.77
N SER A 57 -14.67 -13.26 -17.77
CA SER A 57 -13.74 -14.15 -18.47
C SER A 57 -12.41 -13.53 -18.90
N GLN A 58 -12.30 -12.20 -18.99
CA GLN A 58 -11.06 -11.55 -19.40
C GLN A 58 -10.27 -11.10 -18.18
N LYS A 59 -9.12 -11.71 -17.92
CA LYS A 59 -8.19 -11.18 -16.91
C LYS A 59 -7.67 -9.82 -17.36
N GLY A 60 -7.60 -8.87 -16.43
CA GLY A 60 -6.95 -7.59 -16.66
C GLY A 60 -5.48 -7.77 -17.03
N ARG A 61 -4.90 -6.76 -17.70
CA ARG A 61 -3.52 -6.81 -18.22
C ARG A 61 -2.46 -7.00 -17.13
N TYR A 62 -2.75 -6.60 -15.89
CA TYR A 62 -1.81 -6.61 -14.77
C TYR A 62 -2.38 -7.38 -13.58
N SER A 63 -1.52 -8.18 -12.96
CA SER A 63 -1.69 -8.67 -11.61
C SER A 63 -0.61 -8.05 -10.73
N VAL A 64 -0.96 -7.67 -9.50
CA VAL A 64 -0.08 -6.91 -8.62
C VAL A 64 0.16 -7.68 -7.34
N ILE A 65 1.42 -7.86 -6.99
CA ILE A 65 1.85 -8.42 -5.71
C ILE A 65 2.58 -7.34 -4.93
N GLY A 66 2.19 -7.13 -3.68
CA GLY A 66 2.92 -6.28 -2.75
C GLY A 66 3.28 -7.05 -1.48
N LEU A 67 4.39 -6.66 -0.86
CA LEU A 67 4.97 -7.29 0.32
C LEU A 67 5.94 -6.31 1.01
N LYS A 68 6.36 -6.63 2.24
CA LYS A 68 7.40 -5.89 3.00
C LYS A 68 7.17 -4.36 2.99
N PRO A 69 6.00 -3.89 3.42
CA PRO A 69 5.70 -2.48 3.38
C PRO A 69 6.65 -1.70 4.27
N ASP A 70 7.04 -0.52 3.79
CA ASP A 70 7.90 0.39 4.52
C ASP A 70 7.09 1.37 5.38
N LEU A 71 5.77 1.43 5.17
CA LEU A 71 4.82 2.21 5.94
C LEU A 71 3.54 1.40 6.15
N ILE A 72 3.06 1.37 7.39
CA ILE A 72 1.76 0.82 7.77
C ILE A 72 1.00 1.90 8.53
N TRP A 73 -0.15 2.28 8.01
CA TRP A 73 -1.14 3.12 8.66
C TRP A 73 -2.28 2.23 9.12
N GLU A 74 -2.66 2.34 10.39
CA GLU A 74 -3.73 1.54 11.02
C GLU A 74 -4.67 2.49 11.77
N CYS A 75 -5.97 2.28 11.64
CA CYS A 75 -7.00 2.89 12.49
C CYS A 75 -7.70 1.78 13.28
N LYS A 76 -7.71 1.91 14.61
CA LYS A 76 -8.46 1.03 15.51
C LYS A 76 -8.98 1.86 16.68
N ASP A 77 -10.26 1.70 17.00
CA ASP A 77 -10.97 2.45 18.04
C ASP A 77 -10.82 3.98 17.88
N GLY A 78 -10.79 4.46 16.65
CA GLY A 78 -10.57 5.88 16.33
C GLY A 78 -9.16 6.40 16.60
N ILE A 79 -8.25 5.50 16.97
CA ILE A 79 -6.85 5.81 17.17
C ILE A 79 -6.07 5.40 15.93
N THR A 80 -5.41 6.39 15.31
CA THR A 80 -4.48 6.13 14.22
C THR A 80 -3.09 5.79 14.72
N LYS A 81 -2.42 4.83 14.09
CA LYS A 81 -1.02 4.47 14.33
C LYS A 81 -0.28 4.43 12.99
N ILE A 82 0.96 4.93 12.99
CA ILE A 82 1.83 4.88 11.80
C ILE A 82 3.12 4.17 12.20
N LYS A 83 3.44 3.10 11.48
CA LYS A 83 4.73 2.41 11.56
C LYS A 83 5.49 2.65 10.27
N LYS A 84 6.72 3.17 10.36
CA LYS A 84 7.65 3.32 9.23
C LYS A 84 8.86 2.41 9.43
N SER A 85 9.41 1.84 8.37
CA SER A 85 10.68 1.11 8.45
C SER A 85 11.78 2.08 8.91
N ASN A 86 12.69 1.61 9.77
CA ASN A 86 13.77 2.38 10.41
C ASN A 86 13.36 3.41 11.47
N GLN A 87 12.12 3.39 11.95
CA GLN A 87 11.70 4.20 13.10
C GLN A 87 11.01 3.31 14.13
N GLU A 88 11.23 3.58 15.42
CA GLU A 88 10.35 3.02 16.46
C GLU A 88 8.90 3.34 16.10
N ILE A 89 7.97 2.44 16.44
CA ILE A 89 6.54 2.67 16.20
C ILE A 89 6.21 4.01 16.83
N ILE A 90 6.03 5.04 16.00
CA ILE A 90 5.51 6.31 16.47
C ILE A 90 4.04 6.00 16.73
N LYS A 91 3.76 5.52 17.94
CA LYS A 91 2.43 5.55 18.55
C LYS A 91 2.10 7.01 18.81
N LYS A 92 2.05 7.80 17.76
CA LYS A 92 1.39 9.08 17.83
C LYS A 92 -0.08 8.67 17.89
N LYS A 93 -0.67 8.70 19.09
CA LYS A 93 -2.09 8.99 19.20
C LYS A 93 -2.23 10.36 18.57
N ILE A 94 -2.46 10.39 17.27
CA ILE A 94 -2.79 11.63 16.62
C ILE A 94 -4.23 11.82 17.05
N ASN A 95 -4.45 12.71 18.04
CA ASN A 95 -5.76 13.24 18.38
C ASN A 95 -6.28 14.12 17.22
N SER A 96 -6.26 13.55 16.01
CA SER A 96 -6.87 14.11 14.82
C SER A 96 -7.81 13.06 14.27
N ASP A 97 -8.84 13.52 13.59
CA ASP A 97 -9.73 12.67 12.83
C ASP A 97 -8.93 11.64 11.97
N PRO A 98 -9.33 10.35 11.98
CA PRO A 98 -8.62 9.33 11.21
C PRO A 98 -8.54 9.62 9.70
N LEU A 99 -9.57 10.24 9.11
CA LEU A 99 -9.59 10.58 7.70
C LEU A 99 -8.62 11.71 7.39
N ASP A 100 -8.48 12.69 8.27
CA ASP A 100 -7.46 13.74 8.11
C ASP A 100 -6.05 13.18 8.17
N ASN A 101 -5.83 12.19 9.04
CA ASN A 101 -4.55 11.51 9.10
C ASN A 101 -4.25 10.72 7.82
N LEU A 102 -5.23 9.97 7.33
CA LEU A 102 -5.12 9.22 6.08
C LEU A 102 -4.86 10.16 4.89
N ARG A 103 -5.58 11.29 4.79
CA ARG A 103 -5.36 12.33 3.77
C ARG A 103 -3.93 12.88 3.80
N LYS A 104 -3.40 13.15 5.00
CA LYS A 104 -2.01 13.60 5.18
C LYS A 104 -1.03 12.55 4.65
N ILE A 105 -1.22 11.28 5.00
CA ILE A 105 -0.37 10.18 4.53
C ILE A 105 -0.46 10.02 3.01
N ILE A 106 -1.65 10.11 2.40
CA ILE A 106 -1.80 10.10 0.94
C ILE A 106 -1.00 11.24 0.29
N LYS A 107 -1.12 12.46 0.83
CA LYS A 107 -0.38 13.64 0.33
C LYS A 107 1.13 13.48 0.49
N GLU A 108 1.60 12.96 1.62
CA GLU A 108 3.01 12.66 1.88
C GLU A 108 3.56 11.56 0.97
N ASN A 109 2.73 10.66 0.44
CA ASN A 109 3.17 9.57 -0.42
C ASN A 109 3.03 9.82 -1.91
N LYS A 110 2.44 10.95 -2.30
CA LYS A 110 2.25 11.31 -3.71
C LYS A 110 3.60 11.47 -4.43
N LEU A 111 3.75 10.78 -5.55
CA LEU A 111 4.91 10.85 -6.44
C LEU A 111 4.48 10.65 -7.91
N LYS A 112 5.34 11.02 -8.85
CA LYS A 112 5.09 10.82 -10.28
C LYS A 112 5.50 9.41 -10.70
N ILE A 113 4.55 8.64 -11.22
CA ILE A 113 4.82 7.28 -11.73
C ILE A 113 5.38 7.40 -13.16
N PRO A 114 6.52 6.74 -13.48
CA PRO A 114 7.03 6.65 -14.83
C PRO A 114 5.98 6.14 -15.83
N HIS A 115 5.96 6.69 -17.04
CA HIS A 115 4.97 6.33 -18.07
C HIS A 115 4.99 4.85 -18.46
N ASP A 116 6.13 4.18 -18.30
CA ASP A 116 6.31 2.75 -18.62
C ASP A 116 5.71 1.81 -17.56
N LEU A 117 5.31 2.34 -16.40
CA LEU A 117 4.74 1.57 -15.30
C LEU A 117 3.21 1.75 -15.25
N PRO A 118 2.47 0.69 -14.89
CA PRO A 118 1.05 0.83 -14.62
C PRO A 118 0.83 1.75 -13.41
N SER A 119 -0.30 2.45 -13.36
CA SER A 119 -0.63 3.39 -12.28
C SER A 119 -0.66 2.74 -10.88
N ILE A 120 -0.89 1.42 -10.83
CA ILE A 120 -0.91 0.63 -9.59
C ILE A 120 0.50 0.22 -9.10
N ALA A 121 1.58 0.56 -9.82
CA ALA A 121 2.95 0.17 -9.46
C ALA A 121 3.44 0.74 -8.13
N CYS A 122 2.83 1.82 -7.65
CA CYS A 122 3.11 2.39 -6.33
C CYS A 122 1.86 3.09 -5.80
N GLY A 123 1.57 2.92 -4.50
CA GLY A 123 0.38 3.49 -3.89
C GLY A 123 0.28 3.12 -2.41
N LEU A 124 -0.87 3.45 -1.84
CA LEU A 124 -1.29 2.95 -0.54
C LEU A 124 -2.35 1.89 -0.79
N PHE A 125 -2.13 0.68 -0.29
CA PHE A 125 -2.98 -0.47 -0.53
C PHE A 125 -3.53 -1.00 0.79
N GLY A 126 -4.77 -1.44 0.80
CA GLY A 126 -5.40 -1.87 2.05
C GLY A 126 -6.91 -1.82 1.97
N TYR A 127 -7.56 -1.59 3.11
CA TYR A 127 -9.00 -1.61 3.21
C TYR A 127 -9.52 -0.49 4.11
N LEU A 128 -10.72 -0.02 3.80
CA LEU A 128 -11.58 0.73 4.71
C LEU A 128 -12.69 -0.23 5.16
N GLY A 129 -12.72 -0.53 6.44
CA GLY A 129 -13.79 -1.32 7.04
C GLY A 129 -15.08 -0.52 7.10
N TYR A 130 -16.20 -1.23 7.30
CA TYR A 130 -17.52 -0.61 7.36
C TYR A 130 -17.62 0.43 8.47
N GLU A 131 -17.00 0.14 9.62
CA GLU A 131 -16.93 0.95 10.83
C GLU A 131 -16.32 2.34 10.58
N MET A 132 -15.59 2.53 9.48
CA MET A 132 -15.06 3.85 9.10
C MET A 132 -16.16 4.86 8.79
N ILE A 133 -17.40 4.42 8.50
CA ILE A 133 -18.55 5.28 8.18
C ILE A 133 -18.80 6.36 9.24
N LYS A 134 -18.57 6.05 10.52
CA LYS A 134 -18.77 6.98 11.65
C LYS A 134 -17.83 8.20 11.63
N TYR A 135 -16.77 8.15 10.82
CA TYR A 135 -15.88 9.30 10.59
C TYR A 135 -16.29 10.13 9.36
N PHE A 136 -17.16 9.60 8.50
CA PHE A 136 -17.73 10.32 7.36
C PHE A 136 -19.07 10.96 7.71
N GLU A 137 -19.90 10.26 8.48
CA GLU A 137 -21.28 10.64 8.79
C GLU A 137 -21.57 10.45 10.27
N ASN A 138 -22.55 11.22 10.79
CA ASN A 138 -23.00 11.08 12.16
C ASN A 138 -23.94 9.87 12.30
N VAL A 139 -23.37 8.69 12.54
CA VAL A 139 -24.10 7.42 12.69
C VAL A 139 -23.70 6.68 13.95
N GLU A 140 -24.67 6.03 14.60
CA GLU A 140 -24.44 5.22 15.79
C GLU A 140 -24.11 3.76 15.42
N MET A 141 -23.03 3.22 16.00
CA MET A 141 -22.61 1.84 15.78
C MET A 141 -23.22 0.92 16.85
N ILE A 142 -24.37 0.32 16.52
CA ILE A 142 -25.17 -0.47 17.49
C ILE A 142 -24.55 -1.85 17.76
N LYS A 143 -23.79 -2.41 16.81
CA LYS A 143 -23.26 -3.77 16.91
C LYS A 143 -21.86 -3.77 17.52
N LYS A 144 -21.67 -4.59 18.56
CA LYS A 144 -20.35 -4.82 19.16
C LYS A 144 -19.43 -5.52 18.17
N ASP A 145 -18.20 -5.01 18.04
CA ASP A 145 -17.15 -5.67 17.26
C ASP A 145 -16.82 -7.04 17.89
N LYS A 146 -16.99 -8.10 17.09
CA LYS A 146 -16.71 -9.48 17.48
C LYS A 146 -15.36 -9.98 16.95
N LEU A 147 -14.78 -9.29 15.97
CA LEU A 147 -13.58 -9.73 15.27
C LEU A 147 -12.32 -9.04 15.80
N ASP A 148 -12.47 -7.94 16.54
CA ASP A 148 -11.37 -7.15 17.12
C ASP A 148 -10.34 -6.71 16.06
N LEU A 149 -10.84 -6.47 14.84
CA LEU A 149 -10.01 -6.07 13.70
C LEU A 149 -9.85 -4.55 13.68
N PRO A 150 -8.74 -4.03 13.15
CA PRO A 150 -8.65 -2.61 12.86
C PRO A 150 -9.76 -2.18 11.88
N GLU A 151 -10.31 -1.01 12.11
CA GLU A 151 -11.33 -0.39 11.26
C GLU A 151 -10.77 -0.12 9.86
N SER A 152 -9.47 0.13 9.75
CA SER A 152 -8.79 0.27 8.46
C SER A 152 -7.28 0.06 8.58
N ILE A 153 -6.67 -0.51 7.55
CA ILE A 153 -5.22 -0.60 7.39
C ILE A 153 -4.86 -0.21 5.96
N PHE A 154 -3.83 0.61 5.82
CA PHE A 154 -3.17 0.90 4.54
C PHE A 154 -1.66 0.71 4.65
N ILE A 155 -1.06 0.14 3.61
CA ILE A 155 0.37 -0.13 3.52
C ILE A 155 0.96 0.50 2.25
N ARG A 156 2.25 0.84 2.31
CA ARG A 156 3.04 1.30 1.15
C ARG A 156 4.18 0.34 0.89
#